data_AF-K7NNT2-F1
#
_entry.id   AF-K7NNT2-F1
#
_cell.length_a   1.000
_cell.length_b   1.000
_cell.length_c   1.000
_cell.angle_alpha   90.00
_cell.angle_beta   90.00
_cell.angle_gamma   90.00
#
_symmetry.space_group_name_H-M   'P 1'
#
loop_
_entity.id
_entity.type
_entity.pdbx_description
1 polymer ?
#
loop_
_entity_poly.entity_id
_entity_poly.type
_entity_poly.pdbx_seq_one_letter_code
_entity_poly.pdbx_strand_id
1 'polypeptide(L)'
;MAEPETFGPRLKKLKRMPHIFSQVLELPFPSDFPVNCEETETAFRFVIKDPEMVIDGAVKAEVLRIVPGAKKVVLRGVSRTGSALSELETWRFRLPPYTNPDATSASY
;
A
#
# COMPACT_ATOMS: atom_id res chain seq x y z
N MET A 1 8.79 -4.08 53.11
CA MET A 1 7.77 -3.23 52.46
C MET A 1 8.33 -2.88 51.09
N ALA A 2 7.73 -3.40 50.02
CA ALA A 2 8.18 -3.17 48.66
C ALA A 2 7.36 -2.03 48.04
N GLU A 3 8.06 -1.01 47.56
CA GLU A 3 7.50 0.13 46.81
C GLU A 3 6.94 -0.36 45.46
N PRO A 4 5.76 0.10 45.01
CA PRO A 4 5.26 -0.27 43.70
C PRO A 4 5.88 0.61 42.61
N GLU A 5 6.83 0.06 41.86
CA GLU A 5 7.35 0.71 40.66
C GLU A 5 6.26 0.77 39.59
N THR A 6 5.79 1.99 39.31
CA THR A 6 4.83 2.28 38.24
C THR A 6 5.52 2.09 36.89
N PHE A 7 5.33 0.94 36.25
CA PHE A 7 5.68 0.73 34.85
C PHE A 7 4.69 1.47 33.95
N GLY A 8 4.85 2.79 33.83
CA GLY A 8 4.18 3.56 32.80
C GLY A 8 4.59 3.02 31.41
N PRO A 9 3.66 2.81 30.47
CA PRO A 9 4.01 2.40 29.12
C PRO A 9 4.86 3.51 28.51
N ARG A 10 6.17 3.24 28.37
CA ARG A 10 7.08 4.08 27.59
C ARG A 10 6.66 3.94 26.13
N LEU A 11 5.61 4.65 25.75
CA LEU A 11 5.30 4.95 24.37
C LEU A 11 6.56 5.56 23.79
N LYS A 12 7.36 4.73 23.12
CA LYS A 12 8.51 5.16 22.32
C LYS A 12 7.94 6.24 21.41
N LYS A 13 8.20 7.50 21.73
CA LYS A 13 7.90 8.63 20.86
C LYS A 13 8.76 8.39 19.63
N LEU A 14 8.21 7.66 18.67
CA LEU A 14 8.74 7.54 17.33
C LEU A 14 8.96 8.97 16.87
N LYS A 15 10.23 9.38 16.81
CA LYS A 15 10.61 10.69 16.26
C LYS A 15 9.96 10.72 14.88
N ARG A 16 8.99 11.63 14.69
CA ARG A 16 8.32 11.78 13.40
C ARG A 16 9.41 12.08 12.38
N MET A 17 9.76 11.07 11.58
CA MET A 17 10.56 11.28 10.39
C MET A 17 9.79 12.31 9.57
N PRO A 18 10.45 13.30 8.93
CA PRO A 18 9.76 14.16 7.99
C PRO A 18 9.17 13.24 6.92
N HIS A 19 7.88 12.96 7.02
CA HIS A 19 7.17 11.99 6.20
C HIS A 19 7.02 12.64 4.81
N ILE A 20 8.08 12.62 4.00
CA ILE A 20 8.03 13.14 2.63
C ILE A 20 7.03 12.32 1.80
N PHE A 21 6.70 11.10 2.25
CA PHE A 21 5.81 10.16 1.56
C PHE A 21 4.68 9.74 2.47
N SER A 22 3.52 10.36 2.26
CA SER A 22 2.27 10.04 2.94
C SER A 22 1.48 8.95 2.21
N GLN A 23 1.74 8.70 0.93
CA GLN A 23 0.86 7.91 0.09
C GLN A 23 1.60 6.75 -0.56
N VAL A 24 1.03 5.55 -0.48
CA VAL A 24 1.62 4.32 -1.03
C VAL A 24 0.55 3.55 -1.79
N LEU A 25 0.87 3.07 -2.99
CA LEU A 25 0.13 2.02 -3.69
C LEU A 25 0.80 0.68 -3.38
N GLU A 26 0.00 -0.31 -2.99
CA GLU A 26 0.43 -1.68 -2.77
C GLU A 26 -0.39 -2.61 -3.67
N LEU A 27 0.30 -3.46 -4.41
CA LEU A 27 -0.31 -4.42 -5.31
C LEU A 27 0.00 -5.83 -4.83
N PRO A 28 -0.94 -6.80 -4.90
CA PRO A 28 -0.77 -8.17 -4.39
C PRO A 28 0.14 -9.03 -5.29
N PHE A 29 1.30 -8.50 -5.68
CA PHE A 29 2.31 -9.14 -6.51
C PHE A 29 3.66 -9.10 -5.81
N PRO A 30 4.61 -9.97 -6.21
CA PRO A 30 5.99 -9.87 -5.75
C PRO A 30 6.59 -8.49 -5.99
N SER A 31 7.49 -8.04 -5.13
CA SER A 31 8.13 -6.73 -5.25
C SER A 31 8.89 -6.53 -6.56
N ASP A 32 9.37 -7.61 -7.16
CA ASP A 32 10.09 -7.65 -8.44
C ASP A 32 9.15 -7.81 -9.65
N PHE A 33 7.83 -7.85 -9.43
CA PHE A 33 6.87 -8.08 -10.51
C PHE A 33 6.92 -6.95 -11.55
N PRO A 34 6.92 -7.27 -12.87
CA PRO A 34 7.01 -6.27 -13.94
C PRO A 34 5.69 -5.49 -14.10
N VAL A 35 5.49 -4.50 -13.23
CA VAL A 35 4.38 -3.54 -13.32
C VAL A 35 4.81 -2.36 -14.17
N ASN A 36 4.08 -2.10 -15.26
CA ASN A 36 4.34 -0.93 -16.09
C ASN A 36 3.69 0.30 -15.44
N CYS A 37 4.50 1.33 -15.16
CA CYS A 37 4.01 2.61 -14.64
C CYS A 37 4.05 3.69 -15.73
N GLU A 38 2.89 4.23 -16.06
CA GLU A 38 2.74 5.33 -17.02
C GLU A 38 2.24 6.57 -16.27
N GLU A 39 3.04 7.64 -16.29
CA GLU A 39 2.61 8.94 -15.78
C GLU A 39 1.94 9.72 -16.93
N THR A 40 0.69 10.12 -16.74
CA THR A 40 0.00 11.05 -17.62
C THR A 40 -0.08 12.43 -16.95
N GLU A 41 -0.50 13.45 -17.70
CA GLU A 41 -0.70 14.81 -17.16
C GLU A 41 -1.70 14.87 -16.00
N THR A 42 -2.53 13.84 -15.82
CA THR A 42 -3.64 13.83 -14.86
C THR A 42 -3.62 12.66 -13.88
N ALA A 43 -2.87 11.58 -14.15
CA ALA A 43 -2.90 10.38 -13.32
C ALA A 43 -1.66 9.50 -13.50
N PHE A 44 -1.41 8.65 -12.49
CA PHE A 44 -0.52 7.50 -12.63
C PHE A 44 -1.34 6.27 -13.04
N ARG A 45 -0.93 5.60 -14.11
CA ARG A 45 -1.51 4.33 -14.55
C ARG A 45 -0.53 3.20 -14.27
N PHE A 46 -1.01 2.18 -13.59
CA PHE A 46 -0.25 0.97 -13.29
C PHE A 46 -0.88 -0.17 -14.07
N VAL A 47 -0.14 -0.71 -15.03
CA VAL A 47 -0.61 -1.78 -15.92
C VAL A 47 0.14 -3.06 -15.60
N ILE A 48 -0.61 -4.09 -15.26
CA ILE A 48 -0.11 -5.42 -14.94
C ILE A 48 -0.53 -6.35 -16.07
N LYS A 49 0.42 -7.14 -16.58
CA LYS A 49 0.14 -8.21 -17.54
C LYS A 49 0.69 -9.50 -16.96
N ASP A 50 -0.20 -10.34 -16.47
CA ASP A 50 0.16 -11.62 -15.85
C ASP A 50 -0.81 -12.71 -16.30
N PRO A 51 -0.34 -13.76 -16.99
CA PRO A 51 -1.19 -14.87 -17.43
C PRO A 51 -1.65 -15.78 -16.28
N GLU A 52 -1.02 -15.69 -15.10
CA GLU A 52 -1.36 -16.46 -13.90
C GLU A 52 -2.26 -15.68 -12.91
N MET A 53 -2.73 -14.50 -13.34
CA MET A 53 -3.57 -13.61 -12.55
C MET A 53 -4.97 -14.20 -12.40
N VAL A 54 -5.41 -14.34 -11.15
CA VAL A 54 -6.75 -14.79 -10.81
C VAL A 54 -7.57 -13.58 -10.38
N ILE A 55 -8.66 -13.34 -11.11
CA ILE A 55 -9.62 -12.28 -10.83
C ILE A 55 -10.77 -12.87 -10.04
N ASP A 56 -10.86 -12.52 -8.75
CA ASP A 56 -11.92 -12.95 -7.85
C ASP A 56 -13.00 -11.86 -7.78
N GLY A 57 -13.90 -11.87 -8.77
CA GLY A 57 -14.98 -10.91 -8.89
C GLY A 57 -14.56 -9.57 -9.51
N ALA A 58 -15.04 -8.46 -8.95
CA ALA A 58 -14.76 -7.13 -9.48
C ALA A 58 -13.44 -6.57 -8.92
N VAL A 59 -12.51 -6.23 -9.81
CA VAL A 59 -11.27 -5.53 -9.45
C VAL A 59 -11.61 -4.14 -8.91
N LYS A 60 -11.11 -3.82 -7.71
CA LYS A 60 -11.35 -2.52 -7.07
C LYS A 60 -10.09 -2.01 -6.38
N ALA A 61 -9.83 -0.72 -6.53
CA ALA A 61 -8.86 -0.02 -5.70
C ALA A 61 -9.53 0.41 -4.39
N GLU A 62 -8.95 0.03 -3.26
CA GLU A 62 -9.41 0.42 -1.94
C GLU A 62 -8.36 1.29 -1.24
N VAL A 63 -8.82 2.39 -0.65
CA VAL A 63 -7.95 3.34 0.04
C VAL A 63 -8.07 3.14 1.55
N LEU A 64 -6.98 2.71 2.16
CA LEU A 64 -6.83 2.49 3.60
C LEU A 64 -6.06 3.65 4.23
N ARG A 65 -6.49 4.11 5.40
CA ARG A 65 -5.71 5.08 6.22
C ARG A 65 -4.84 4.30 7.18
N ILE A 66 -3.52 4.32 6.96
CA ILE A 66 -2.57 3.55 7.77
C ILE A 66 -2.17 4.29 9.05
N VAL A 67 -1.95 5.59 8.96
CA VAL A 67 -1.65 6.49 10.09
C VAL A 67 -2.18 7.89 9.79
N PRO A 68 -2.29 8.81 10.77
CA PRO A 68 -2.72 10.17 10.52
C PRO A 68 -1.85 10.84 9.45
N GLY A 69 -2.49 11.23 8.34
CA GLY A 69 -1.82 11.86 7.21
C GLY A 69 -1.26 10.91 6.16
N ALA A 70 -1.32 9.58 6.36
CA ALA A 70 -0.85 8.61 5.37
C ALA A 70 -1.95 7.66 4.88
N LYS A 71 -1.99 7.47 3.55
CA LYS A 71 -2.96 6.64 2.85
C LYS A 71 -2.25 5.54 2.09
N LYS A 72 -2.84 4.34 2.09
CA LYS A 72 -2.38 3.17 1.38
C LYS A 72 -3.49 2.75 0.41
N VAL A 73 -3.18 2.64 -0.87
CA VAL A 73 -4.10 2.09 -1.86
C VAL A 73 -3.77 0.61 -2.04
N VAL A 74 -4.76 -0.26 -1.95
CA VAL A 74 -4.64 -1.70 -2.19
C VAL A 74 -5.58 -2.14 -3.30
N LEU A 75 -5.23 -3.18 -4.04
CA LEU A 75 -6.16 -3.81 -5.00
C LEU A 75 -6.89 -4.99 -4.36
N ARG A 76 -8.21 -5.02 -4.53
CA ARG A 76 -9.09 -6.14 -4.18
C ARG A 76 -9.61 -6.82 -5.44
N GLY A 77 -9.96 -8.10 -5.32
CA GLY A 77 -10.46 -8.92 -6.43
C GLY A 77 -9.36 -9.38 -7.40
N VAL A 78 -8.09 -9.24 -7.00
CA VAL A 78 -6.92 -9.65 -7.76
C VAL A 78 -6.02 -10.47 -6.86
N SER A 79 -5.60 -11.63 -7.33
CA SER A 79 -4.59 -12.46 -6.68
C SER A 79 -3.77 -13.20 -7.72
N ARG A 80 -2.64 -13.75 -7.31
CA ARG A 80 -1.86 -14.67 -8.14
C ARG A 80 -1.93 -16.06 -7.54
N THR A 81 -2.12 -17.08 -8.37
CA THR A 81 -2.23 -18.48 -7.92
C THR A 81 -1.01 -18.88 -7.07
N GLY A 82 -1.23 -19.41 -5.86
CA GLY A 82 -0.16 -19.88 -4.97
C GLY A 82 0.63 -18.79 -4.24
N SER A 83 0.19 -17.53 -4.28
CA SER A 83 0.93 -16.38 -3.74
C SER A 83 0.58 -16.12 -2.27
N ALA A 84 1.35 -16.67 -1.34
CA ALA A 84 1.35 -16.27 0.08
C ALA A 84 2.49 -15.28 0.31
N LEU A 85 2.32 -14.02 -0.12
CA LEU A 85 3.35 -12.99 0.01
C LEU A 85 3.35 -12.40 1.42
N SER A 86 4.53 -12.31 2.04
CA SER A 86 4.72 -11.46 3.21
C SER A 86 4.63 -9.98 2.83
N GLU A 87 4.28 -9.10 3.77
CA GLU A 87 4.15 -7.65 3.53
C GLU A 87 5.42 -6.97 2.98
N LEU A 88 6.59 -7.61 3.16
CA LEU A 88 7.88 -7.15 2.61
C LEU A 88 8.10 -7.58 1.16
N GLU A 89 7.43 -8.64 0.73
CA GLU A 89 7.56 -9.22 -0.61
C GLU A 89 6.52 -8.64 -1.56
N THR A 90 5.66 -7.74 -1.08
CA THR A 90 4.60 -7.14 -1.86
C THR A 90 5.09 -5.94 -2.66
N TRP A 91 4.62 -5.79 -3.89
CA TRP A 91 4.93 -4.67 -4.77
C TRP A 91 4.37 -3.37 -4.22
N ARG A 92 5.23 -2.35 -4.09
CA ARG A 92 4.89 -1.08 -3.44
C ARG A 92 5.46 0.09 -4.23
N PHE A 93 4.61 1.05 -4.51
CA PHE A 93 4.98 2.31 -5.14
C PHE A 93 4.62 3.49 -4.25
N ARG A 94 5.56 4.41 -4.09
CA ARG A 94 5.34 5.63 -3.31
C ARG A 94 4.68 6.66 -4.21
N LEU A 95 3.46 7.02 -3.88
CA LEU A 95 2.74 8.04 -4.63
C LEU A 95 3.26 9.42 -4.21
N PRO A 96 3.47 10.33 -5.18
CA PRO A 96 3.80 11.71 -4.87
C PRO A 96 2.73 12.39 -4.00
N PRO A 97 3.10 13.41 -3.21
CA PRO A 97 2.17 14.09 -2.31
C PRO A 97 1.04 14.85 -3.03
N TYR A 98 1.19 15.13 -4.33
CA TYR A 98 0.17 15.78 -5.16
C TYR A 98 -0.87 14.79 -5.70
N THR A 99 -0.68 13.48 -5.53
CA THR A 99 -1.63 12.48 -6.01
C THR A 99 -2.86 12.42 -5.10
N ASN A 100 -4.05 12.26 -5.69
CA ASN A 100 -5.29 12.08 -4.92
C ASN A 100 -5.73 10.59 -4.90
N PRO A 101 -5.38 9.82 -3.86
CA PRO A 101 -5.68 8.40 -3.78
C PRO A 101 -7.17 8.11 -3.67
N ASP A 102 -7.99 9.04 -3.18
CA ASP A 102 -9.45 8.88 -3.13
C ASP A 102 -10.09 8.83 -4.53
N ALA A 103 -9.39 9.31 -5.56
CA ALA A 103 -9.79 9.21 -6.96
C ALA A 103 -9.23 7.95 -7.66
N THR A 104 -8.66 7.00 -6.92
CA THR A 104 -8.09 5.78 -7.54
C THR A 104 -9.20 4.86 -8.00
N SER A 105 -9.05 4.33 -9.21
CA SER A 105 -9.89 3.27 -9.76
C SER A 105 -9.01 2.16 -10.32
N ALA A 106 -9.56 0.95 -10.38
CA ALA A 106 -8.91 -0.20 -10.98
C ALA A 106 -9.92 -0.95 -11.84
N SER A 107 -9.43 -1.50 -12.94
CA SER A 107 -10.21 -2.24 -13.94
C SER A 107 -9.31 -3.30 -14.57
N TYR A 108 -9.91 -4.40 -15.01
CA TYR A 108 -9.25 -5.52 -15.69
C TYR A 108 -9.95 -5.78 -17.03
#